data_AF-A0A2V5ICT7-F1
#
_entry.id   AF-A0A2V5ICT7-F1
#
_cell.length_a   1.000
_cell.length_b   1.000
_cell.length_c   1.000
_cell.angle_alpha   90.00
_cell.angle_beta   90.00
_cell.angle_gamma   90.00
#
_symmetry.space_group_name_H-M   'P 1'
#
loop_
_entity.id
_entity.type
_entity.pdbx_description
1 polymer ?
#
loop_
_entity_poly.entity_id
_entity_poly.type
_entity_poly.pdbx_seq_one_letter_code
_entity_poly.pdbx_strand_id
1 'polypeptide(L)'
;MTTSHDSEDYYQRIGAGFCGTVWARSPTGPAIKREDGGPTRSLANDFTMHNQAYEAFLSFSDAKRNMRNPPTQLQARIPQCHRYITPQDQSWWDTNLRRFPYGYTACNAILSERIPPFPEHTRRLLVDRYCPPELRQDILRSASNEACLIRPYIGRQRTCSTARNGRSRFRGFSLRNFPLHVDQMAELGIGLEEVDCYAGMMGEALATFHWVARMDANDVEFVLAPISIIEDSRAPDDSSTSKSITNVLGTHTIWILDFDLCHSISMDRQGVQQAVDAFVKNDPFCPRPHTAHWPAFRDQYLSAARQIARIYYQDEVGAIYNLARQFVELIEARVNVPAQTE
;
A
#
# COMPACT_ATOMS: atom_id res chain seq x y z
N MET A 1 -21.59 -15.28 -25.49
CA MET A 1 -21.48 -15.93 -24.17
C MET A 1 -20.24 -16.82 -24.20
N THR A 2 -19.08 -16.26 -23.89
CA THR A 2 -17.85 -17.01 -23.63
C THR A 2 -17.83 -17.30 -22.13
N THR A 3 -17.87 -18.58 -21.80
CA THR A 3 -17.88 -19.12 -20.43
C THR A 3 -16.59 -18.72 -19.70
N SER A 4 -16.71 -18.28 -18.44
CA SER A 4 -15.63 -17.77 -17.58
C SER A 4 -14.60 -18.82 -17.11
N HIS A 5 -14.46 -19.93 -17.84
CA HIS A 5 -13.53 -21.01 -17.48
C HIS A 5 -12.14 -20.87 -18.13
N ASP A 6 -12.01 -20.12 -19.24
CA ASP A 6 -10.72 -19.94 -19.94
C ASP A 6 -9.77 -18.95 -19.24
N SER A 7 -10.27 -18.09 -18.33
CA SER A 7 -9.45 -17.03 -17.73
C SER A 7 -8.46 -17.54 -16.69
N GLU A 8 -8.68 -18.73 -16.10
CA GLU A 8 -7.79 -19.26 -15.06
C GLU A 8 -6.57 -19.98 -15.61
N ASP A 9 -6.51 -20.33 -16.90
CA ASP A 9 -5.40 -21.11 -17.44
C ASP A 9 -4.15 -20.28 -17.72
N TYR A 10 -4.32 -18.99 -17.99
CA TYR A 10 -3.26 -18.06 -18.35
C TYR A 10 -3.08 -16.93 -17.35
N TYR A 11 -1.86 -16.40 -17.27
CA TYR A 11 -1.56 -15.22 -16.47
C TYR A 11 -2.08 -13.96 -17.16
N GLN A 12 -2.86 -13.17 -16.42
CA GLN A 12 -3.25 -11.83 -16.81
C GLN A 12 -2.36 -10.81 -16.12
N ARG A 13 -1.86 -9.83 -16.87
CA ARG A 13 -1.10 -8.71 -16.29
C ARG A 13 -2.05 -7.88 -15.46
N ILE A 14 -1.81 -7.73 -14.18
CA ILE A 14 -2.64 -6.94 -13.24
C ILE A 14 -1.98 -5.63 -12.81
N GLY A 15 -0.66 -5.50 -13.01
CA GLY A 15 0.08 -4.28 -12.71
C GLY A 15 1.36 -4.18 -13.54
N ALA A 16 1.92 -2.98 -13.61
CA ALA A 16 3.23 -2.71 -14.18
C ALA A 16 3.79 -1.44 -13.54
N GLY A 17 5.10 -1.44 -13.29
CA GLY A 17 5.82 -0.32 -12.72
C GLY A 17 7.30 -0.40 -13.09
N PHE A 18 8.12 0.41 -12.42
CA PHE A 18 9.54 0.48 -12.75
C PHE A 18 10.31 -0.80 -12.35
N CYS A 19 9.82 -1.56 -11.37
CA CYS A 19 10.39 -2.85 -10.96
C CYS A 19 10.00 -4.02 -11.89
N GLY A 20 9.02 -3.80 -12.77
CA GLY A 20 8.54 -4.78 -13.73
C GLY A 20 7.02 -4.96 -13.68
N THR A 21 6.57 -6.13 -14.10
CA THR A 21 5.16 -6.45 -14.31
C THR A 21 4.61 -7.41 -13.27
N VAL A 22 3.34 -7.24 -12.92
CA VAL A 22 2.64 -8.08 -11.94
C VAL A 22 1.53 -8.85 -12.64
N TRP A 23 1.42 -10.14 -12.32
CA TRP A 23 0.52 -11.09 -13.00
C TRP A 23 -0.28 -11.93 -12.02
N ALA A 24 -1.48 -12.33 -12.40
CA ALA A 24 -2.27 -13.30 -11.66
C ALA A 24 -3.20 -14.08 -12.61
N ARG A 25 -3.61 -15.29 -12.18
CA ARG A 25 -4.53 -16.16 -12.96
C ARG A 25 -5.99 -15.92 -12.60
N SER A 26 -6.26 -15.65 -11.33
CA SER A 26 -7.60 -15.40 -10.82
C SER A 26 -7.57 -14.33 -9.73
N PRO A 27 -8.70 -13.67 -9.41
CA PRO A 27 -8.78 -12.67 -8.34
C PRO A 27 -8.38 -13.19 -6.96
N THR A 28 -8.50 -14.49 -6.73
CA THR A 28 -8.20 -15.17 -5.45
C THR A 28 -6.88 -15.95 -5.47
N GLY A 29 -6.24 -16.07 -6.64
CA GLY A 29 -4.94 -16.72 -6.78
C GLY A 29 -3.78 -15.80 -6.41
N PRO A 30 -2.55 -16.33 -6.34
CA PRO A 30 -1.36 -15.55 -6.00
C PRO A 30 -0.99 -14.54 -7.08
N ALA A 31 -0.25 -13.50 -6.68
CA ALA A 31 0.36 -12.53 -7.56
C ALA A 31 1.83 -12.90 -7.84
N ILE A 32 2.27 -12.66 -9.06
CA ILE A 32 3.65 -12.86 -9.51
C ILE A 32 4.20 -11.54 -10.01
N LYS A 33 5.17 -10.98 -9.29
CA LYS A 33 5.94 -9.81 -9.73
C LYS A 33 7.19 -10.30 -10.44
N ARG A 34 7.40 -9.86 -11.69
CA ARG A 34 8.53 -10.24 -12.52
C ARG A 34 9.53 -9.11 -12.59
N GLU A 35 10.82 -9.43 -12.59
CA GLU A 35 11.91 -8.47 -12.78
C GLU A 35 12.17 -8.22 -14.27
N ASP A 36 11.17 -7.62 -14.94
CA ASP A 36 11.23 -7.21 -16.35
C ASP A 36 11.05 -5.69 -16.51
N GLY A 37 11.42 -4.95 -15.46
CA GLY A 37 11.41 -3.49 -15.38
C GLY A 37 12.77 -2.84 -15.69
N GLY A 38 12.99 -1.66 -15.11
CA GLY A 38 14.23 -0.89 -15.25
C GLY A 38 15.41 -1.51 -14.46
N PRO A 39 16.65 -1.31 -14.92
CA PRO A 39 17.84 -1.98 -14.37
C PRO A 39 18.25 -1.50 -12.97
N THR A 40 17.68 -0.41 -12.46
CA THR A 40 18.05 0.18 -11.17
C THR A 40 17.16 -0.30 -10.02
N ARG A 41 16.29 -1.28 -10.26
CA ARG A 41 15.38 -1.86 -9.26
C ARG A 41 15.79 -3.30 -9.01
N SER A 42 15.66 -3.75 -7.76
CA SER A 42 16.13 -5.07 -7.33
C SER A 42 14.98 -5.84 -6.70
N LEU A 43 14.51 -6.86 -7.41
CA LEU A 43 13.47 -7.74 -6.90
C LEU A 43 13.99 -8.62 -5.75
N ALA A 44 15.31 -8.86 -5.68
CA ALA A 44 15.93 -9.49 -4.53
C ALA A 44 15.82 -8.62 -3.27
N ASN A 45 16.07 -7.30 -3.39
CA ASN A 45 15.90 -6.37 -2.28
C ASN A 45 14.42 -6.29 -1.86
N ASP A 46 13.52 -6.18 -2.84
CA ASP A 46 12.07 -6.20 -2.60
C ASP A 46 11.67 -7.44 -1.80
N PHE A 47 12.11 -8.63 -2.21
CA PHE A 47 11.82 -9.87 -1.48
C PHE A 47 12.33 -9.85 -0.03
N THR A 48 13.57 -9.41 0.19
CA THR A 48 14.17 -9.34 1.54
C THR A 48 13.43 -8.35 2.43
N MET A 49 13.21 -7.12 1.93
CA MET A 49 12.57 -6.05 2.69
C MET A 49 11.09 -6.32 2.91
N HIS A 50 10.39 -6.91 1.94
CA HIS A 50 9.00 -7.35 2.07
C HIS A 50 8.83 -8.40 3.17
N ASN A 51 9.69 -9.43 3.22
CA ASN A 51 9.62 -10.43 4.30
C ASN A 51 9.92 -9.80 5.67
N GLN A 52 10.95 -8.96 5.77
CA GLN A 52 11.29 -8.27 7.01
C GLN A 52 10.15 -7.38 7.52
N ALA A 53 9.50 -6.66 6.61
CA ALA A 53 8.30 -5.88 6.88
C ALA A 53 7.13 -6.74 7.34
N TYR A 54 6.84 -7.83 6.62
CA TYR A 54 5.74 -8.75 6.94
C TYR A 54 5.89 -9.35 8.35
N GLU A 55 7.08 -9.85 8.69
CA GLU A 55 7.38 -10.41 10.01
C GLU A 55 7.28 -9.36 11.13
N ALA A 56 7.75 -8.12 10.88
CA ALA A 56 7.61 -7.03 11.83
C ALA A 56 6.13 -6.69 12.12
N PHE A 57 5.29 -6.67 11.08
CA PHE A 57 3.86 -6.42 11.22
C PHE A 57 3.15 -7.55 11.98
N LEU A 58 3.48 -8.81 11.70
CA LEU A 58 2.96 -9.96 12.44
C LEU A 58 3.38 -9.90 13.91
N SER A 59 4.68 -9.71 14.18
CA SER A 59 5.21 -9.62 15.54
C SER A 59 4.51 -8.53 16.35
N PHE A 60 4.38 -7.33 15.78
CA PHE A 60 3.73 -6.22 16.49
C PHE A 60 2.22 -6.45 16.67
N SER A 61 1.56 -7.04 15.68
CA SER A 61 0.14 -7.43 15.79
C SER A 61 -0.10 -8.39 16.96
N ASP A 62 0.74 -9.42 17.06
CA ASP A 62 0.61 -10.43 18.12
C ASP A 62 0.99 -9.85 19.50
N ALA A 63 2.01 -8.98 19.56
CA ALA A 63 2.33 -8.26 20.78
C ALA A 63 1.16 -7.38 21.28
N LYS A 64 0.47 -6.67 20.37
CA LYS A 64 -0.73 -5.87 20.70
C LYS A 64 -1.87 -6.72 21.25
N ARG A 65 -2.13 -7.89 20.65
CA ARG A 65 -3.19 -8.81 21.12
C ARG A 65 -2.96 -9.32 22.53
N ASN A 66 -1.69 -9.46 22.92
CA ASN A 66 -1.29 -9.93 24.24
C ASN A 66 -1.23 -8.82 25.31
N MET A 67 -1.53 -7.55 24.95
CA MET A 67 -1.59 -6.46 25.92
C MET A 67 -2.82 -6.58 26.82
N ARG A 68 -2.68 -6.12 28.07
CA ARG A 68 -3.78 -6.12 29.07
C ARG A 68 -5.05 -5.41 28.56
N ASN A 69 -4.87 -4.35 27.78
CA ASN A 69 -5.94 -3.63 27.09
C ASN A 69 -5.53 -3.52 25.61
N PRO A 70 -5.92 -4.47 24.76
CA PRO A 70 -5.49 -4.48 23.37
C PRO A 70 -6.05 -3.24 22.65
N PRO A 71 -5.23 -2.51 21.89
CA PRO A 71 -5.69 -1.38 21.10
C PRO A 71 -6.72 -1.85 20.06
N THR A 72 -7.78 -1.07 19.88
CA THR A 72 -8.85 -1.34 18.91
C THR A 72 -8.58 -0.73 17.53
N GLN A 73 -7.46 -0.01 17.37
CA GLN A 73 -7.11 0.63 16.11
C GLN A 73 -6.86 -0.40 15.01
N LEU A 74 -7.31 -0.04 13.80
CA LEU A 74 -7.03 -0.78 12.59
C LEU A 74 -5.55 -0.73 12.24
N GLN A 75 -5.06 -1.82 11.65
CA GLN A 75 -3.68 -1.92 11.18
C GLN A 75 -3.66 -2.20 9.68
N ALA A 76 -2.74 -1.54 8.98
CA ALA A 76 -2.49 -1.82 7.57
C ALA A 76 -1.95 -3.25 7.36
N ARG A 77 -2.21 -3.82 6.19
CA ARG A 77 -1.84 -5.18 5.84
C ARG A 77 -0.69 -5.20 4.85
N ILE A 78 0.16 -6.23 4.96
CA ILE A 78 1.21 -6.52 3.99
C ILE A 78 0.86 -7.88 3.39
N PRO A 79 0.81 -8.02 2.04
CA PRO A 79 0.58 -9.30 1.41
C PRO A 79 1.63 -10.30 1.84
N GLN A 80 1.27 -11.55 2.11
CA GLN A 80 2.28 -12.57 2.41
C GLN A 80 3.24 -12.75 1.23
N CYS A 81 4.54 -12.68 1.49
CA CYS A 81 5.58 -12.94 0.49
C CYS A 81 5.97 -14.43 0.55
N HIS A 82 5.59 -15.22 -0.45
CA HIS A 82 5.72 -16.68 -0.36
C HIS A 82 7.09 -17.18 -0.82
N ARG A 83 7.60 -16.67 -1.95
CA ARG A 83 8.80 -17.24 -2.56
C ARG A 83 9.50 -16.29 -3.52
N TYR A 84 10.83 -16.30 -3.49
CA TYR A 84 11.69 -15.75 -4.53
C TYR A 84 12.06 -16.85 -5.54
N ILE A 85 11.82 -16.59 -6.81
CA ILE A 85 12.04 -17.51 -7.94
C ILE A 85 13.16 -16.91 -8.79
N THR A 86 14.18 -17.71 -9.10
CA THR A 86 15.29 -17.30 -9.97
C THR A 86 15.14 -17.88 -11.37
N PRO A 87 15.87 -17.37 -12.38
CA PRO A 87 15.88 -17.97 -13.71
C PRO A 87 16.33 -19.45 -13.73
N GLN A 88 17.07 -19.89 -12.71
CA GLN A 88 17.59 -21.25 -12.59
C GLN A 88 16.55 -22.25 -12.02
N ASP A 89 15.40 -21.79 -11.53
CA ASP A 89 14.32 -22.66 -11.05
C ASP A 89 13.55 -23.28 -12.23
N GLN A 90 14.18 -24.24 -12.89
CA GLN A 90 13.65 -24.91 -14.10
C GLN A 90 12.29 -25.56 -13.83
N SER A 91 12.12 -26.22 -12.67
CA SER A 91 10.85 -26.87 -12.32
C SER A 91 9.68 -25.88 -12.30
N TRP A 92 9.90 -24.69 -11.72
CA TRP A 92 8.88 -23.66 -11.69
C TRP A 92 8.66 -23.03 -13.07
N TRP A 93 9.73 -22.68 -13.80
CA TRP A 93 9.61 -22.03 -15.11
C TRP A 93 9.04 -22.95 -16.19
N ASP A 94 9.40 -24.23 -16.23
CA ASP A 94 8.83 -25.19 -17.20
C ASP A 94 7.31 -25.32 -17.04
N THR A 95 6.83 -25.23 -15.81
CA THR A 95 5.40 -25.31 -15.46
C THR A 95 4.65 -24.01 -15.75
N ASN A 96 5.26 -22.85 -15.48
CA ASN A 96 4.56 -21.56 -15.47
C ASN A 96 4.84 -20.67 -16.69
N LEU A 97 6.00 -20.82 -17.35
CA LEU A 97 6.39 -19.94 -18.46
C LEU A 97 5.39 -19.97 -19.61
N ARG A 98 4.87 -21.17 -19.93
CA ARG A 98 3.88 -21.39 -20.99
C ARG A 98 2.52 -20.72 -20.73
N ARG A 99 2.28 -20.27 -19.49
CA ARG A 99 1.04 -19.60 -19.09
C ARG A 99 1.14 -18.08 -19.22
N PHE A 100 2.33 -17.53 -19.42
CA PHE A 100 2.50 -16.11 -19.78
C PHE A 100 2.27 -15.94 -21.28
N PRO A 101 1.95 -14.72 -21.76
CA PRO A 101 1.91 -14.43 -23.18
C PRO A 101 3.22 -14.80 -23.90
N TYR A 102 3.16 -14.98 -25.21
CA TYR A 102 4.36 -15.26 -26.00
C TYR A 102 5.40 -14.13 -25.87
N GLY A 103 6.69 -14.50 -25.78
CA GLY A 103 7.81 -13.56 -25.72
C GLY A 103 8.44 -13.35 -24.34
N TYR A 104 7.85 -13.90 -23.28
CA TYR A 104 8.47 -13.89 -21.96
C TYR A 104 9.51 -15.01 -21.79
N THR A 105 10.59 -14.73 -21.05
CA THR A 105 11.63 -15.70 -20.68
C THR A 105 11.69 -15.89 -19.17
N ALA A 106 12.46 -16.86 -18.68
CA ALA A 106 12.75 -16.96 -17.25
C ALA A 106 13.47 -15.70 -16.75
N CYS A 107 13.10 -15.22 -15.57
CA CYS A 107 13.67 -14.04 -14.91
C CYS A 107 13.67 -14.25 -13.39
N ASN A 108 14.09 -13.24 -12.62
CA ASN A 108 13.74 -13.24 -11.20
C ASN A 108 12.24 -12.90 -11.04
N ALA A 109 11.57 -13.53 -10.08
CA ALA A 109 10.17 -13.28 -9.77
C ALA A 109 9.86 -13.46 -8.28
N ILE A 110 8.89 -12.70 -7.77
CA ILE A 110 8.31 -12.89 -6.43
C ILE A 110 6.91 -13.47 -6.59
N LEU A 111 6.66 -14.58 -5.89
CA LEU A 111 5.33 -15.12 -5.67
C LEU A 111 4.81 -14.60 -4.32
N SER A 112 3.67 -13.92 -4.33
CA SER A 112 3.07 -13.31 -3.13
C SER A 112 1.55 -13.47 -3.12
N GLU A 113 0.95 -13.24 -1.95
CA GLU A 113 -0.48 -13.03 -1.83
C GLU A 113 -0.92 -11.89 -2.76
N ARG A 114 -2.05 -12.09 -3.45
CA ARG A 114 -2.64 -11.05 -4.28
C ARG A 114 -3.54 -10.17 -3.42
N ILE A 115 -3.28 -8.87 -3.45
CA ILE A 115 -4.22 -7.88 -2.92
C ILE A 115 -5.53 -7.97 -3.73
N PRO A 116 -6.69 -8.21 -3.08
CA PRO A 116 -7.96 -8.32 -3.78
C PRO A 116 -8.29 -7.04 -4.55
N PRO A 117 -8.75 -7.12 -5.82
CA PRO A 117 -9.21 -5.94 -6.50
C PRO A 117 -10.59 -5.50 -6.00
N PHE A 118 -10.91 -4.21 -6.10
CA PHE A 118 -12.25 -3.72 -5.80
C PHE A 118 -13.32 -4.33 -6.75
N PRO A 119 -14.51 -4.68 -6.21
CA PRO A 119 -15.59 -5.27 -6.98
C PRO A 119 -16.22 -4.28 -7.98
N GLU A 120 -17.05 -4.81 -8.86
CA GLU A 120 -17.65 -4.04 -9.96
C GLU A 120 -18.43 -2.80 -9.50
N HIS A 121 -19.13 -2.83 -8.37
CA HIS A 121 -19.88 -1.67 -7.89
C HIS A 121 -18.96 -0.47 -7.59
N THR A 122 -17.82 -0.69 -6.93
CA THR A 122 -16.83 0.35 -6.65
C THR A 122 -16.19 0.85 -7.94
N ARG A 123 -15.89 -0.06 -8.88
CA ARG A 123 -15.35 0.31 -10.20
C ARG A 123 -16.30 1.22 -10.97
N ARG A 124 -17.60 0.87 -11.00
CA ARG A 124 -18.65 1.70 -11.62
C ARG A 124 -18.76 3.06 -10.95
N LEU A 125 -18.76 3.12 -9.61
CA LEU A 125 -18.75 4.38 -8.86
C LEU A 125 -17.61 5.31 -9.31
N LEU A 126 -16.37 4.81 -9.36
CA LEU A 126 -15.21 5.60 -9.78
C LEU A 126 -15.30 6.03 -11.24
N VAL A 127 -15.76 5.16 -12.13
CA VAL A 127 -15.95 5.46 -13.56
C VAL A 127 -17.02 6.52 -13.76
N ASP A 128 -18.18 6.39 -13.09
CA ASP A 128 -19.29 7.31 -13.24
C ASP A 128 -18.96 8.72 -12.72
N ARG A 129 -18.13 8.80 -11.68
CA ARG A 129 -17.70 10.06 -11.07
C ARG A 129 -16.55 10.73 -11.81
N TYR A 130 -15.55 9.97 -12.25
CA TYR A 130 -14.26 10.54 -12.65
C TYR A 130 -13.83 10.20 -14.08
N CYS A 131 -14.45 9.23 -14.75
CA CYS A 131 -14.10 8.86 -16.11
C CYS A 131 -14.86 9.72 -17.14
N PRO A 132 -14.17 10.26 -18.17
CA PRO A 132 -14.82 10.93 -19.30
C PRO A 132 -15.93 10.06 -19.89
N PRO A 133 -17.13 10.61 -20.17
CA PRO A 133 -18.29 9.84 -20.64
C PRO A 133 -18.00 8.90 -21.81
N GLU A 134 -17.18 9.37 -22.76
CA GLU A 134 -16.76 8.64 -23.95
C GLU A 134 -15.92 7.38 -23.67
N LEU A 135 -15.21 7.31 -22.54
CA LEU A 135 -14.34 6.18 -22.20
C LEU A 135 -15.00 5.17 -21.23
N ARG A 136 -16.15 5.49 -20.64
CA ARG A 136 -16.72 4.70 -19.52
C ARG A 136 -16.95 3.24 -19.87
N GLN A 137 -17.57 2.98 -21.03
CA GLN A 137 -17.87 1.62 -21.47
C GLN A 137 -16.59 0.82 -21.75
N ASP A 138 -15.59 1.45 -22.36
CA ASP A 138 -14.33 0.80 -22.66
C ASP A 138 -13.54 0.47 -21.39
N ILE A 139 -13.53 1.38 -20.42
CA ILE A 139 -12.89 1.15 -19.12
C ILE A 139 -13.56 0.01 -18.36
N LEU A 140 -14.90 -0.03 -18.29
CA LEU A 140 -15.63 -1.06 -17.56
C LEU A 140 -15.51 -2.45 -18.19
N ARG A 141 -15.41 -2.53 -19.53
CA ARG A 141 -15.24 -3.79 -20.27
C ARG A 141 -13.81 -4.29 -20.33
N SER A 142 -12.83 -3.42 -20.06
CA SER A 142 -11.43 -3.80 -20.12
C SER A 142 -11.09 -4.70 -18.93
N ALA A 143 -10.71 -5.96 -19.21
CA ALA A 143 -10.16 -6.88 -18.23
C ALA A 143 -8.97 -6.28 -17.47
N SER A 144 -8.27 -5.32 -18.10
CA SER A 144 -7.17 -4.64 -17.45
C SER A 144 -7.63 -3.84 -16.22
N ASN A 145 -8.79 -3.22 -16.28
CA ASN A 145 -9.37 -2.39 -15.22
C ASN A 145 -10.13 -3.21 -14.17
N GLU A 146 -10.22 -4.53 -14.31
CA GLU A 146 -10.71 -5.41 -13.26
C GLU A 146 -9.71 -5.54 -12.10
N ALA A 147 -8.41 -5.34 -12.36
CA ALA A 147 -7.38 -5.24 -11.33
C ALA A 147 -7.40 -3.85 -10.64
N CYS A 148 -8.55 -3.45 -10.14
CA CYS A 148 -8.77 -2.14 -9.55
C CYS A 148 -8.15 -2.05 -8.14
N LEU A 149 -7.18 -1.14 -7.98
CA LEU A 149 -6.57 -0.78 -6.70
C LEU A 149 -6.62 0.74 -6.59
N ILE A 150 -6.95 1.25 -5.40
CA ILE A 150 -7.07 2.69 -5.15
C ILE A 150 -5.87 3.15 -4.34
N ARG A 151 -5.19 4.21 -4.78
CA ARG A 151 -4.09 4.86 -4.05
C ARG A 151 -4.63 6.06 -3.26
N PRO A 152 -4.72 6.00 -1.92
CA PRO A 152 -5.22 7.10 -1.11
C PRO A 152 -4.14 8.18 -0.93
N TYR A 153 -4.27 9.30 -1.66
CA TYR A 153 -3.39 10.46 -1.55
C TYR A 153 -3.98 11.46 -0.54
N ILE A 154 -3.69 11.25 0.76
CA ILE A 154 -4.16 12.11 1.86
C ILE A 154 -3.30 13.37 1.98
N GLY A 155 -2.02 13.29 1.60
CA GLY A 155 -1.08 14.42 1.60
C GLY A 155 -1.24 15.40 0.45
N ARG A 156 -2.20 15.18 -0.45
CA ARG A 156 -2.33 15.98 -1.68
C ARG A 156 -3.79 16.14 -2.10
N GLN A 157 -4.17 17.39 -2.35
CA GLN A 157 -5.37 17.72 -3.14
C GLN A 157 -5.03 17.78 -4.62
N ARG A 158 -6.02 17.55 -5.50
CA ARG A 158 -5.84 17.84 -6.93
C ARG A 158 -5.51 19.33 -7.11
N THR A 159 -4.40 19.65 -7.78
CA THR A 159 -4.10 21.02 -8.22
C THR A 159 -5.15 21.52 -9.23
N CYS A 160 -5.34 22.83 -9.39
CA CYS A 160 -6.27 23.40 -10.39
C CYS A 160 -6.06 22.84 -11.81
N SER A 161 -4.81 22.55 -12.20
CA SER A 161 -4.52 21.91 -13.49
C SER A 161 -5.06 20.47 -13.57
N THR A 162 -4.97 19.69 -12.49
CA THR A 162 -5.49 18.31 -12.41
C THR A 162 -6.99 18.24 -12.08
N ALA A 163 -7.55 19.27 -11.44
CA ALA A 163 -8.98 19.39 -11.13
C ALA A 163 -9.81 19.90 -12.32
N ARG A 164 -9.25 20.81 -13.15
CA ARG A 164 -9.89 21.28 -14.41
C ARG A 164 -9.66 20.34 -15.60
N ASN A 165 -8.74 19.37 -15.50
CA ASN A 165 -8.38 18.46 -16.59
C ASN A 165 -9.32 17.25 -16.75
N GLY A 166 -10.63 17.48 -16.68
CA GLY A 166 -11.59 16.69 -17.48
C GLY A 166 -11.40 16.90 -19.00
N ARG A 167 -10.39 17.66 -19.43
CA ARG A 167 -10.09 18.02 -20.83
C ARG A 167 -8.71 17.60 -21.34
N SER A 168 -7.88 16.93 -20.53
CA SER A 168 -6.62 16.39 -21.05
C SER A 168 -6.91 15.18 -21.94
N ARG A 169 -6.94 15.40 -23.26
CA ARG A 169 -7.11 14.38 -24.31
C ARG A 169 -6.05 13.26 -24.28
N PHE A 170 -5.04 13.35 -23.40
CA PHE A 170 -3.85 12.51 -23.40
C PHE A 170 -3.46 11.91 -22.03
N ARG A 171 -4.38 11.81 -21.07
CA ARG A 171 -4.16 10.97 -19.88
C ARG A 171 -5.12 9.80 -19.90
N GLY A 172 -4.59 8.59 -20.08
CA GLY A 172 -5.39 7.36 -20.00
C GLY A 172 -6.01 7.23 -18.61
N PHE A 173 -7.34 7.13 -18.56
CA PHE A 173 -8.04 6.75 -17.34
C PHE A 173 -7.75 5.27 -17.05
N SER A 174 -7.38 4.93 -15.82
CA SER A 174 -7.08 3.56 -15.41
C SER A 174 -7.57 3.34 -13.98
N LEU A 175 -8.21 2.20 -13.76
CA LEU A 175 -8.58 1.73 -12.43
C LEU A 175 -7.44 0.97 -11.73
N ARG A 176 -6.39 0.57 -12.48
CA ARG A 176 -5.15 0.11 -11.87
C ARG A 176 -4.46 1.29 -11.21
N ASN A 177 -4.20 1.19 -9.92
CA ASN A 177 -3.54 2.25 -9.14
C ASN A 177 -4.26 3.60 -9.26
N PHE A 178 -5.60 3.58 -9.19
CA PHE A 178 -6.43 4.78 -9.32
C PHE A 178 -6.06 5.79 -8.21
N PRO A 179 -5.56 6.99 -8.55
CA PRO A 179 -5.20 7.99 -7.56
C PRO A 179 -6.45 8.65 -6.99
N LEU A 180 -6.74 8.42 -5.70
CA LEU A 180 -7.85 9.05 -4.98
C LEU A 180 -7.30 10.10 -4.01
N HIS A 181 -7.45 11.36 -4.37
CA HIS A 181 -6.98 12.50 -3.57
C HIS A 181 -7.97 12.85 -2.45
N VAL A 182 -7.48 13.50 -1.40
CA VAL A 182 -8.31 13.87 -0.22
C VAL A 182 -9.55 14.69 -0.58
N ASP A 183 -9.49 15.56 -1.60
CA ASP A 183 -10.67 16.31 -2.08
C ASP A 183 -11.68 15.39 -2.78
N GLN A 184 -11.22 14.37 -3.50
CA GLN A 184 -12.08 13.35 -4.11
C GLN A 184 -12.72 12.44 -3.06
N MET A 185 -12.04 12.17 -1.93
CA MET A 185 -12.63 11.45 -0.81
C MET A 185 -13.84 12.20 -0.26
N ALA A 186 -13.69 13.52 -0.05
CA ALA A 186 -14.81 14.38 0.38
C ALA A 186 -15.94 14.43 -0.66
N GLU A 187 -15.63 14.52 -1.97
CA GLU A 187 -16.63 14.48 -3.06
C GLU A 187 -17.43 13.16 -3.10
N LEU A 188 -16.80 12.04 -2.76
CA LEU A 188 -17.46 10.73 -2.66
C LEU A 188 -18.29 10.58 -1.38
N GLY A 189 -18.19 11.51 -0.43
CA GLY A 189 -18.83 11.43 0.88
C GLY A 189 -18.09 10.56 1.89
N ILE A 190 -16.78 10.33 1.69
CA ILE A 190 -15.92 9.71 2.71
C ILE A 190 -15.68 10.76 3.79
N GLY A 191 -16.10 10.45 5.02
CA GLY A 191 -16.10 11.36 6.16
C GLY A 191 -14.70 11.62 6.70
N LEU A 192 -14.54 12.72 7.46
CA LEU A 192 -13.27 13.09 8.07
C LEU A 192 -12.71 11.99 8.98
N GLU A 193 -13.57 11.34 9.78
CA GLU A 193 -13.19 10.26 10.68
C GLU A 193 -12.62 9.04 9.94
N GLU A 194 -13.15 8.73 8.75
CA GLU A 194 -12.68 7.63 7.92
C GLU A 194 -11.32 7.93 7.30
N VAL A 195 -11.11 9.19 6.87
CA VAL A 195 -9.81 9.65 6.36
C VAL A 195 -8.77 9.73 7.49
N ASP A 196 -9.17 10.17 8.68
CA ASP A 196 -8.33 10.15 9.87
C ASP A 196 -7.96 8.72 10.28
N CYS A 197 -8.87 7.76 10.10
CA CYS A 197 -8.57 6.34 10.30
C CYS A 197 -7.47 5.86 9.34
N TYR A 198 -7.57 6.20 8.04
CA TYR A 198 -6.52 5.89 7.07
C TYR A 198 -5.17 6.53 7.46
N ALA A 199 -5.20 7.81 7.84
CA ALA A 199 -4.01 8.55 8.27
C ALA A 199 -3.35 7.91 9.51
N GLY A 200 -4.16 7.50 10.49
CA GLY A 200 -3.69 6.78 11.67
C GLY A 200 -3.03 5.45 11.30
N MET A 201 -3.68 4.65 10.46
CA MET A 201 -3.12 3.37 9.97
C MET A 201 -1.77 3.55 9.27
N MET A 202 -1.60 4.61 8.47
CA MET A 202 -0.31 4.96 7.85
C MET A 202 0.74 5.35 8.88
N GLY A 203 0.35 6.09 9.94
CA GLY A 203 1.23 6.45 11.05
C GLY A 203 1.72 5.22 11.82
N GLU A 204 0.84 4.28 12.14
CA GLU A 204 1.22 3.02 12.78
C GLU A 204 2.14 2.17 11.89
N ALA A 205 1.83 2.10 10.59
CA ALA A 205 2.63 1.38 9.62
C ALA A 205 4.08 1.89 9.58
N LEU A 206 4.27 3.20 9.45
CA LEU A 206 5.60 3.81 9.46
C LEU A 206 6.33 3.61 10.80
N ALA A 207 5.63 3.70 11.93
CA ALA A 207 6.24 3.38 13.23
C ALA A 207 6.72 1.92 13.29
N THR A 208 5.94 0.99 12.73
CA THR A 208 6.31 -0.43 12.66
C THR A 208 7.52 -0.63 11.75
N PHE A 209 7.58 0.02 10.59
CA PHE A 209 8.75 -0.02 9.72
C PHE A 209 10.01 0.49 10.40
N HIS A 210 9.95 1.68 11.01
CA HIS A 210 11.14 2.31 11.58
C HIS A 210 11.64 1.55 12.82
N TRP A 211 10.73 1.13 13.70
CA TRP A 211 11.12 0.70 15.05
C TRP A 211 11.03 -0.81 15.28
N VAL A 212 10.29 -1.56 14.47
CA VAL A 212 10.28 -3.03 14.54
C VAL A 212 11.09 -3.59 13.38
N ALA A 213 10.73 -3.22 12.15
CA ALA A 213 11.45 -3.68 10.97
C ALA A 213 12.82 -3.02 10.80
N ARG A 214 13.10 -1.88 11.46
CA ARG A 214 14.34 -1.13 11.32
C ARG A 214 14.66 -0.78 9.86
N MET A 215 13.66 -0.30 9.12
CA MET A 215 13.77 0.12 7.73
C MET A 215 13.24 1.54 7.52
N ASP A 216 13.68 2.23 6.47
CA ASP A 216 13.33 3.63 6.17
C ASP A 216 11.98 3.83 5.48
N ALA A 217 11.35 2.74 5.01
CA ALA A 217 10.12 2.77 4.23
C ALA A 217 10.20 3.63 2.94
N ASN A 218 11.37 3.69 2.32
CA ASN A 218 11.56 4.40 1.05
C ASN A 218 10.79 3.72 -0.09
N ASP A 219 9.99 4.52 -0.79
CA ASP A 219 9.11 4.15 -1.91
C ASP A 219 7.99 3.15 -1.58
N VAL A 220 7.68 2.92 -0.30
CA VAL A 220 6.51 2.10 0.05
C VAL A 220 5.23 2.76 -0.43
N GLU A 221 4.37 1.97 -1.07
CA GLU A 221 3.10 2.42 -1.59
C GLU A 221 1.94 1.94 -0.72
N PHE A 222 0.97 2.82 -0.48
CA PHE A 222 -0.27 2.49 0.21
C PHE A 222 -1.41 2.36 -0.80
N VAL A 223 -2.23 1.33 -0.64
CA VAL A 223 -3.45 1.13 -1.45
C VAL A 223 -4.64 0.76 -0.57
N LEU A 224 -5.84 1.19 -0.95
CA LEU A 224 -7.08 0.65 -0.43
C LEU A 224 -7.45 -0.58 -1.25
N ALA A 225 -7.89 -1.63 -0.56
CA ALA A 225 -8.43 -2.82 -1.20
C ALA A 225 -9.32 -3.63 -0.23
N PRO A 226 -10.29 -4.40 -0.77
CA PRO A 226 -11.09 -5.31 0.03
C PRO A 226 -10.24 -6.32 0.82
N ILE A 227 -10.85 -6.92 1.84
CA ILE A 227 -10.31 -8.09 2.54
C ILE A 227 -10.88 -9.34 1.87
N SER A 228 -10.11 -10.43 1.81
CA SER A 228 -10.57 -11.68 1.22
C SER A 228 -11.74 -12.27 2.03
N ILE A 229 -12.84 -12.63 1.34
CA ILE A 229 -14.07 -13.20 1.93
C ILE A 229 -13.77 -14.48 2.75
N ILE A 230 -12.73 -15.23 2.38
CA ILE A 230 -12.32 -16.47 3.06
C ILE A 230 -11.79 -16.17 4.48
N GLU A 231 -11.19 -15.01 4.70
CA GLU A 231 -10.70 -14.60 6.02
C GLU A 231 -11.82 -14.11 6.93
N ASP A 232 -12.81 -13.39 6.38
CA ASP A 232 -14.01 -12.99 7.12
C ASP A 232 -14.79 -14.21 7.65
N SER A 233 -14.73 -15.34 6.94
CA SER A 233 -15.43 -16.58 7.32
C SER A 233 -14.68 -17.42 8.37
N ARG A 234 -13.39 -17.16 8.62
CA ARG A 234 -12.54 -17.90 9.57
C ARG A 234 -12.38 -17.17 10.91
N ALA A 235 -12.87 -15.94 11.02
CA ALA A 235 -12.95 -15.25 12.30
C ALA A 235 -14.07 -15.90 13.13
N PRO A 236 -13.79 -16.41 14.34
CA PRO A 236 -14.84 -16.79 15.28
C PRO A 236 -15.74 -15.58 15.53
N ASP A 237 -17.05 -15.83 15.64
CA ASP A 237 -18.15 -14.88 15.83
C ASP A 237 -18.13 -14.15 17.19
N ASP A 238 -16.93 -13.86 17.73
CA ASP A 238 -16.78 -13.26 19.05
C ASP A 238 -15.74 -12.12 19.05
N SER A 239 -16.19 -10.95 19.49
CA SER A 239 -15.52 -9.65 19.62
C SER A 239 -15.51 -8.68 18.42
N SER A 240 -16.51 -7.79 18.47
CA SER A 240 -16.62 -6.41 17.94
C SER A 240 -15.30 -5.60 17.79
N THR A 241 -14.41 -6.00 16.89
CA THR A 241 -13.39 -5.12 16.30
C THR A 241 -13.32 -5.40 14.81
N SER A 242 -14.23 -4.78 14.05
CA SER A 242 -14.21 -4.85 12.58
C SER A 242 -12.81 -4.44 12.11
N LYS A 243 -12.02 -5.36 11.54
CA LYS A 243 -10.64 -5.14 11.04
C LYS A 243 -10.61 -4.35 9.72
N SER A 244 -11.71 -3.68 9.40
CA SER A 244 -12.01 -3.10 8.12
C SER A 244 -12.79 -1.80 8.28
N ILE A 245 -12.65 -0.95 7.27
CA ILE A 245 -13.37 0.30 7.10
C ILE A 245 -14.49 0.03 6.10
N THR A 246 -15.71 0.48 6.41
CA THR A 246 -16.85 0.36 5.51
C THR A 246 -17.36 1.76 5.19
N ASN A 247 -17.27 2.13 3.91
CA ASN A 247 -17.79 3.39 3.40
C ASN A 247 -18.34 3.22 1.98
N VAL A 248 -18.47 4.32 1.23
CA VAL A 248 -18.97 4.32 -0.17
C VAL A 248 -18.16 3.44 -1.14
N LEU A 249 -16.90 3.12 -0.82
CA LEU A 249 -16.06 2.22 -1.60
C LEU A 249 -16.34 0.73 -1.33
N GLY A 250 -17.14 0.42 -0.30
CA GLY A 250 -17.38 -0.92 0.25
C GLY A 250 -16.54 -1.19 1.51
N THR A 251 -16.54 -2.44 1.98
CA THR A 251 -15.70 -2.89 3.10
C THR A 251 -14.27 -3.17 2.60
N HIS A 252 -13.27 -2.51 3.20
CA HIS A 252 -11.89 -2.56 2.75
C HIS A 252 -10.90 -2.19 3.86
N THR A 253 -9.61 -2.24 3.57
CA THR A 253 -8.54 -1.81 4.46
C THR A 253 -7.36 -1.22 3.68
N ILE A 254 -6.35 -0.73 4.38
CA ILE A 254 -5.08 -0.32 3.79
C ILE A 254 -4.18 -1.53 3.62
N TRP A 255 -3.63 -1.68 2.42
CA TRP A 255 -2.54 -2.59 2.11
C TRP A 255 -1.29 -1.79 1.75
N ILE A 256 -0.12 -2.39 1.98
CA ILE A 256 1.19 -1.80 1.69
C ILE A 256 1.94 -2.72 0.72
N LEU A 257 2.55 -2.12 -0.30
CA LEU A 257 3.30 -2.83 -1.35
C LEU A 257 4.48 -1.98 -1.85
N ASP A 258 5.32 -2.60 -2.70
CA ASP A 258 6.60 -2.06 -3.21
C ASP A 258 7.63 -1.80 -2.10
N PHE A 259 8.54 -2.75 -1.88
CA PHE A 259 9.61 -2.62 -0.88
C PHE A 259 11.00 -2.59 -1.53
N ASP A 260 11.08 -2.41 -2.85
CA ASP A 260 12.30 -2.59 -3.64
C ASP A 260 13.37 -1.52 -3.37
N LEU A 261 12.97 -0.36 -2.87
CA LEU A 261 13.84 0.75 -2.48
C LEU A 261 14.03 0.92 -0.97
N CYS A 262 13.42 0.06 -0.17
CA CYS A 262 13.59 0.11 1.28
C CYS A 262 15.02 -0.26 1.67
N HIS A 263 15.53 0.41 2.69
CA HIS A 263 16.83 0.12 3.28
C HIS A 263 16.75 0.07 4.80
N SER A 264 17.66 -0.69 5.41
CA SER A 264 17.81 -0.73 6.86
C SER A 264 18.23 0.63 7.41
N ILE A 265 17.77 0.96 8.61
CA ILE A 265 18.16 2.17 9.35
C ILE A 265 18.86 1.85 10.67
N SER A 266 19.77 2.73 11.07
CA SER A 266 20.35 2.75 12.41
C SER A 266 19.33 3.28 13.44
N MET A 267 19.43 2.83 14.70
CA MET A 267 18.56 3.31 15.79
C MET A 267 19.16 4.56 16.43
N ASP A 268 19.43 5.56 15.61
CA ASP A 268 20.03 6.84 16.01
C ASP A 268 19.53 7.99 15.12
N ARG A 269 20.11 9.17 15.29
CA ARG A 269 19.73 10.36 14.52
C ARG A 269 19.97 10.23 13.01
N GLN A 270 20.95 9.44 12.58
CA GLN A 270 21.21 9.22 11.15
C GLN A 270 20.08 8.39 10.53
N GLY A 271 19.67 7.32 11.20
CA GLY A 271 18.54 6.50 10.75
C GLY A 271 17.22 7.27 10.76
N VAL A 272 17.00 8.13 11.76
CA VAL A 272 15.88 9.09 11.75
C VAL A 272 15.94 9.98 10.51
N GLN A 273 17.11 10.53 10.18
CA GLN A 273 17.25 11.43 9.03
C GLN A 273 16.94 10.71 7.72
N GLN A 274 17.39 9.47 7.56
CA GLN A 274 17.09 8.63 6.41
C GLN A 274 15.58 8.36 6.27
N ALA A 275 14.88 8.01 7.37
CA ALA A 275 13.44 7.82 7.36
C ALA A 275 12.68 9.11 7.00
N VAL A 276 13.16 10.28 7.46
CA VAL A 276 12.59 11.58 7.08
C VAL A 276 12.80 11.87 5.59
N ASP A 277 13.98 11.56 5.05
CA ASP A 277 14.27 11.72 3.62
C ASP A 277 13.35 10.85 2.76
N ALA A 278 13.15 9.59 3.16
CA ALA A 278 12.20 8.68 2.54
C ALA A 278 10.77 9.25 2.58
N PHE A 279 10.26 9.66 3.76
CA PHE A 279 8.92 10.23 3.90
C PHE A 279 8.67 11.47 3.01
N VAL A 280 9.67 12.34 2.89
CA VAL A 280 9.57 13.56 2.09
C VAL A 280 9.56 13.22 0.59
N LYS A 281 10.43 12.29 0.17
CA LYS A 281 10.59 11.87 -1.23
C LYS A 281 9.41 11.04 -1.74
N ASN A 282 8.84 10.19 -0.88
CA ASN A 282 7.74 9.33 -1.25
C ASN A 282 6.55 10.12 -1.79
N ASP A 283 5.76 9.44 -2.62
CA ASP A 283 4.47 9.92 -3.07
C ASP A 283 3.61 10.37 -1.86
N PRO A 284 2.80 11.44 -1.99
CA PRO A 284 2.10 12.06 -0.86
C PRO A 284 0.85 11.25 -0.42
N PHE A 285 1.04 9.97 -0.12
CA PHE A 285 0.03 9.10 0.48
C PHE A 285 -0.33 9.59 1.88
N CYS A 286 0.68 9.74 2.74
CA CYS A 286 0.52 10.23 4.10
C CYS A 286 0.14 11.72 4.11
N PRO A 287 -0.66 12.19 5.09
CA PRO A 287 -0.94 13.62 5.24
C PRO A 287 0.35 14.42 5.41
N ARG A 288 0.36 15.65 4.88
CA ARG A 288 1.47 16.59 5.12
C ARG A 288 1.25 17.34 6.44
N PRO A 289 2.31 17.79 7.12
CA PRO A 289 2.21 18.68 8.27
C PRO A 289 1.22 19.83 8.06
N HIS A 290 0.54 20.21 9.14
CA HIS A 290 -0.42 21.33 9.18
C HIS A 290 -1.66 21.16 8.29
N THR A 291 -1.90 19.98 7.73
CA THR A 291 -3.16 19.61 7.08
C THR A 291 -4.16 18.98 8.07
N ALA A 292 -5.44 18.92 7.70
CA ALA A 292 -6.51 18.45 8.59
C ALA A 292 -6.27 17.06 9.20
N HIS A 293 -5.66 16.15 8.43
CA HIS A 293 -5.46 14.74 8.82
C HIS A 293 -4.08 14.46 9.43
N TRP A 294 -3.21 15.47 9.50
CA TRP A 294 -1.88 15.32 10.12
C TRP A 294 -1.93 14.91 11.60
N PRO A 295 -2.80 15.50 12.45
CA PRO A 295 -2.89 15.09 13.85
C PRO A 295 -3.17 13.59 14.02
N ALA A 296 -4.09 13.03 13.24
CA ALA A 296 -4.43 11.61 13.30
C ALA A 296 -3.22 10.70 12.97
N PHE A 297 -2.48 11.04 11.90
CA PHE A 297 -1.23 10.35 11.56
C PHE A 297 -0.18 10.47 12.66
N ARG A 298 0.10 11.70 13.11
CA ARG A 298 1.16 12.01 14.07
C ARG A 298 0.91 11.31 15.41
N ASP A 299 -0.30 11.44 15.92
CA ASP A 299 -0.65 10.95 17.25
C ASP A 299 -0.64 9.40 17.25
N GLN A 300 -1.09 8.76 16.16
CA GLN A 300 -1.01 7.31 16.01
C GLN A 300 0.43 6.83 15.83
N TYR A 301 1.26 7.51 15.02
CA TYR A 301 2.68 7.18 14.86
C TYR A 301 3.42 7.21 16.20
N LEU A 302 3.24 8.28 16.99
CA LEU A 302 3.90 8.42 18.30
C LEU A 302 3.33 7.43 19.33
N SER A 303 2.03 7.16 19.30
CA SER A 303 1.40 6.14 20.15
C SER A 303 1.98 4.76 19.86
N ALA A 304 2.05 4.36 18.59
CA ALA A 304 2.62 3.10 18.15
C ALA A 304 4.11 3.01 18.51
N ALA A 305 4.90 4.05 18.26
CA ALA A 305 6.32 4.08 18.61
C ALA A 305 6.55 3.90 20.13
N ARG A 306 5.71 4.51 20.97
CA ARG A 306 5.77 4.32 22.44
C ARG A 306 5.45 2.89 22.84
N GLN A 307 4.46 2.27 22.20
CA GLN A 307 4.10 0.87 22.43
C GLN A 307 5.23 -0.06 22.02
N ILE A 308 5.77 0.11 20.81
CA ILE A 308 6.91 -0.63 20.28
C ILE A 308 8.13 -0.51 21.22
N ALA A 309 8.45 0.71 21.66
CA ALA A 309 9.55 0.96 22.59
C ALA A 309 9.39 0.12 23.87
N ARG A 310 8.19 0.08 24.46
CA ARG A 310 7.91 -0.71 25.68
C ARG A 310 7.98 -2.22 25.47
N ILE A 311 7.63 -2.71 24.28
CA ILE A 311 7.61 -4.15 23.98
C ILE A 311 9.03 -4.65 23.69
N TYR A 312 9.74 -3.96 22.78
CA TYR A 312 10.96 -4.46 22.16
C TYR A 312 12.24 -3.81 22.69
N TYR A 313 12.14 -2.67 23.37
CA TYR A 313 13.27 -1.85 23.82
C TYR A 313 13.12 -1.42 25.28
N GLN A 314 12.86 -2.39 26.17
CA GLN A 314 12.48 -2.14 27.57
C GLN A 314 13.47 -1.25 28.34
N ASP A 315 14.77 -1.38 28.08
CA ASP A 315 15.82 -0.59 28.73
C ASP A 315 16.05 0.78 28.06
N GLU A 316 15.53 0.97 26.84
CA GLU A 316 15.78 2.13 25.99
C GLU A 316 14.48 2.85 25.57
N VAL A 317 13.38 2.67 26.31
CA VAL A 317 12.05 3.19 25.95
C VAL A 317 12.10 4.70 25.68
N GLY A 318 12.78 5.45 26.55
CA GLY A 318 12.94 6.89 26.41
C GLY A 318 13.75 7.27 25.16
N ALA A 319 14.81 6.53 24.85
CA ALA A 319 15.68 6.80 23.71
C ALA A 319 14.93 6.56 22.38
N ILE A 320 14.29 5.39 22.22
CA ILE A 320 13.51 5.07 21.01
C ILE A 320 12.34 6.03 20.83
N TYR A 321 11.61 6.34 21.90
CA TYR A 321 10.51 7.30 21.81
C TYR A 321 10.99 8.72 21.45
N ASN A 322 12.16 9.14 21.93
CA ASN A 322 12.75 10.43 21.55
C ASN A 322 13.20 10.46 20.08
N LEU A 323 13.70 9.35 19.52
CA LEU A 323 13.99 9.25 18.08
C LEU A 323 12.71 9.33 17.25
N ALA A 324 11.64 8.66 17.68
CA ALA A 324 10.33 8.75 17.03
C ALA A 324 9.75 10.17 17.05
N ARG A 325 9.93 10.90 18.16
CA ARG A 325 9.59 12.33 18.22
C ARG A 325 10.40 13.17 17.26
N GLN A 326 11.72 12.95 17.20
CA GLN A 326 12.59 13.67 16.26
C GLN A 326 12.17 13.46 14.80
N PHE A 327 11.73 12.26 14.43
CA PHE A 327 11.18 11.99 13.08
C PHE A 327 10.01 12.93 12.75
N VAL A 328 9.03 13.05 13.65
CA VAL A 328 7.88 13.95 13.48
C VAL A 328 8.33 15.41 13.42
N GLU A 329 9.14 15.84 14.39
CA GLU A 329 9.60 17.23 14.51
C GLU A 329 10.40 17.67 13.26
N LEU A 330 11.23 16.79 12.68
CA LEU A 330 11.99 17.06 11.46
C LEU A 330 11.09 17.16 10.22
N ILE A 331 10.04 16.34 10.13
CA ILE A 331 9.06 16.44 9.03
C ILE A 331 8.29 17.76 9.11
N GLU A 332 7.79 18.11 10.30
CA GLU A 332 7.09 19.38 10.53
C GLU A 332 8.00 20.58 10.21
N ALA A 333 9.29 20.52 10.55
CA ALA A 333 10.24 21.58 10.23
C ALA A 333 10.50 21.72 8.71
N ARG A 334 10.62 20.62 7.97
CA ARG A 334 10.95 20.64 6.53
C ARG A 334 9.81 21.14 5.64
N VAL A 335 8.57 20.87 6.02
CA VAL A 335 7.39 21.25 5.22
C VAL A 335 6.95 22.71 5.51
N ASN A 336 7.55 23.37 6.51
CA ASN A 336 7.34 24.78 6.82
C ASN A 336 8.08 25.78 5.91
N VAL A 337 8.81 25.32 4.89
CA VAL A 337 9.39 26.22 3.89
C VAL A 337 8.36 26.41 2.77
N PRO A 338 7.66 27.56 2.67
CA PRO A 338 6.86 27.85 1.49
C PRO A 338 7.78 27.77 0.28
N ALA A 339 7.36 27.02 -0.75
CA ALA A 339 8.06 26.99 -2.02
C ALA A 339 8.22 28.44 -2.51
N GLN A 340 9.43 28.98 -2.36
CA GLN A 340 9.79 30.22 -3.01
C GLN A 340 9.79 29.89 -4.50
N THR A 341 8.78 30.44 -5.18
CA THR A 341 8.70 30.51 -6.63
C THR A 341 9.97 31.18 -7.16
N GLU A 342 10.81 30.39 -7.84
CA GLU A 342 11.64 30.88 -8.94
C GLU A 342 11.04 30.41 -10.26
#